data_AF-A0A8J3KP20-F1
#
_entry.id   AF-A0A8J3KP20-F1
#
_cell.length_a   1.000
_cell.length_b   1.000
_cell.length_c   1.000
_cell.angle_alpha   90.00
_cell.angle_beta   90.00
_cell.angle_gamma   90.00
#
_symmetry.space_group_name_H-M   'P 1'
#
loop_
_entity.id
_entity.type
_entity.pdbx_description
1 polymer ?
#
loop_
_entity_poly.entity_id
_entity_poly.type
_entity_poly.pdbx_seq_one_letter_code
_entity_poly.pdbx_strand_id
1 'polypeptide(L)'
;MCDACKTPWDNCPEFWAELAEKAPGVLATARLIDALPGLMVTNAGDPSHDKDPQCWFVTWQLLPWAPNMPIYDHGPHRDAWISTEWLIWYASDNWPKAGYDVEIEPWSPLVWSSARGTNAQFTIRAYTNRDTRRKALTPFEFDRMLIIFWNDYGHLELDWTKIPGIRDGIVESVSDAA
;
A
#
# COMPACT_ATOMS: atom_id res chain seq x y z
N MET A 1 -1.22 -10.69 13.64
CA MET A 1 -2.55 -11.28 13.38
C MET A 1 -3.46 -10.87 14.51
N CYS A 2 -4.59 -10.24 14.23
CA CYS A 2 -5.69 -10.26 15.21
C CYS A 2 -6.06 -11.74 15.39
N ASP A 3 -6.05 -12.24 16.63
CA ASP A 3 -6.32 -13.66 16.92
C ASP A 3 -7.70 -14.13 16.39
N ALA A 4 -8.57 -13.21 16.00
CA ALA A 4 -9.92 -13.48 15.50
C ALA A 4 -10.04 -13.65 13.97
N CYS A 5 -9.07 -13.22 13.15
CA CYS A 5 -9.31 -13.10 11.69
C CYS A 5 -8.36 -13.99 10.85
N LYS A 6 -8.97 -14.98 10.18
CA LYS A 6 -8.32 -15.98 9.31
C LYS A 6 -8.38 -15.63 7.80
N THR A 7 -8.60 -14.36 7.45
CA THR A 7 -8.80 -13.88 6.05
C THR A 7 -8.20 -12.48 5.84
N PRO A 8 -8.05 -12.00 4.58
CA PRO A 8 -7.66 -10.61 4.26
C PRO A 8 -8.63 -9.58 4.87
N TRP A 9 -8.19 -8.32 5.08
CA TRP A 9 -8.73 -7.32 6.02
C TRP A 9 -10.06 -6.65 5.65
N ASP A 10 -10.83 -7.19 4.71
CA ASP A 10 -12.27 -6.90 4.62
C ASP A 10 -12.99 -7.17 5.97
N ASN A 11 -12.35 -7.92 6.87
CA ASN A 11 -12.88 -8.37 8.17
C ASN A 11 -12.25 -7.74 9.43
N CYS A 12 -11.51 -6.62 9.33
CA CYS A 12 -10.98 -5.96 10.52
C CYS A 12 -11.37 -4.47 10.59
N PRO A 13 -12.63 -4.19 10.94
CA PRO A 13 -13.16 -2.84 11.09
C PRO A 13 -12.35 -1.98 12.06
N GLU A 14 -11.76 -2.58 13.08
CA GLU A 14 -11.02 -1.86 14.13
C GLU A 14 -9.77 -1.20 13.57
N PHE A 15 -9.01 -1.88 12.71
CA PHE A 15 -7.82 -1.30 12.08
C PHE A 15 -8.19 -0.12 11.17
N TRP A 16 -9.23 -0.29 10.36
CA TRP A 16 -9.68 0.78 9.46
C TRP A 16 -10.27 1.97 10.23
N ALA A 17 -10.97 1.72 11.33
CA ALA A 17 -11.49 2.77 12.20
C ALA A 17 -10.36 3.53 12.91
N GLU A 18 -9.38 2.80 13.45
CA GLU A 18 -8.20 3.38 14.07
C GLU A 18 -7.39 4.21 13.07
N LEU A 19 -7.17 3.69 11.86
CA LEU A 19 -6.46 4.43 10.81
C LEU A 19 -7.24 5.67 10.36
N ALA A 20 -8.56 5.58 10.24
CA ALA A 20 -9.42 6.72 9.90
C ALA A 20 -9.39 7.83 10.97
N GLU A 21 -9.23 7.45 12.25
CA GLU A 21 -9.07 8.41 13.34
C GLU A 21 -7.66 9.03 13.36
N LYS A 22 -6.63 8.20 13.20
CA LYS A 22 -5.24 8.58 13.44
C LYS A 22 -4.55 9.21 12.24
N ALA A 23 -4.76 8.69 11.04
CA ALA A 23 -4.10 9.15 9.82
C ALA A 23 -5.09 9.20 8.65
N PRO A 24 -6.15 10.03 8.73
CA PRO A 24 -7.18 10.11 7.70
C PRO A 24 -6.63 10.49 6.32
N GLY A 25 -5.48 11.18 6.27
CA GLY A 25 -4.85 11.61 5.02
C GLY A 25 -4.31 10.47 4.15
N VAL A 26 -4.06 9.29 4.73
CA VAL A 26 -3.52 8.11 4.03
C VAL A 26 -4.49 6.94 3.96
N LEU A 27 -5.71 7.10 4.50
CA LEU A 27 -6.70 6.03 4.56
C LEU A 27 -7.06 5.50 3.15
N ALA A 28 -7.23 6.40 2.19
CA ALA A 28 -7.52 6.02 0.80
C ALA A 28 -6.35 5.26 0.17
N THR A 29 -5.13 5.76 0.32
CA THR A 29 -3.89 5.10 -0.13
C THR A 29 -3.73 3.70 0.44
N ALA A 30 -3.95 3.55 1.75
CA ALA A 30 -3.89 2.25 2.42
C ALA A 30 -4.92 1.27 1.85
N ARG A 31 -6.16 1.73 1.62
CA ARG A 31 -7.19 0.88 1.00
C ARG A 31 -6.90 0.51 -0.44
N LEU A 32 -6.32 1.42 -1.23
CA LEU A 32 -5.93 1.12 -2.61
C LEU A 32 -4.83 0.07 -2.65
N ILE A 33 -3.82 0.16 -1.77
CA ILE A 33 -2.75 -0.85 -1.68
C ILE A 33 -3.29 -2.19 -1.17
N ASP A 34 -4.20 -2.17 -0.18
CA ASP A 34 -4.82 -3.40 0.35
C ASP A 34 -5.72 -4.10 -0.67
N ALA A 35 -6.34 -3.34 -1.58
CA ALA A 35 -7.13 -3.89 -2.67
C ALA A 35 -6.31 -4.56 -3.77
N LEU A 36 -4.98 -4.38 -3.79
CA LEU A 36 -4.14 -5.04 -4.78
C LEU A 36 -4.07 -6.55 -4.50
N PRO A 37 -4.06 -7.39 -5.56
CA PRO A 37 -4.13 -8.84 -5.44
C PRO A 37 -3.07 -9.42 -4.50
N GLY A 38 -3.53 -10.12 -3.47
CA GLY A 38 -2.67 -10.87 -2.55
C GLY A 38 -1.88 -10.00 -1.56
N LEU A 39 -2.12 -8.69 -1.50
CA LEU A 39 -1.46 -7.81 -0.53
C LEU A 39 -2.30 -7.68 0.75
N MET A 40 -1.64 -7.19 1.79
CA MET A 40 -2.27 -6.89 3.06
C MET A 40 -1.56 -5.71 3.71
N VAL A 41 -2.25 -4.60 3.90
CA VAL A 41 -1.70 -3.45 4.64
C VAL A 41 -1.64 -3.80 6.13
N THR A 42 -0.48 -3.57 6.74
CA THR A 42 -0.21 -3.87 8.15
C THR A 42 -0.03 -2.62 8.99
N ASN A 43 0.35 -1.50 8.36
CA ASN A 43 0.56 -0.23 9.01
C ASN A 43 0.47 0.90 7.99
N ALA A 44 0.05 2.08 8.44
CA ALA A 44 0.08 3.30 7.64
C ALA A 44 0.10 4.50 8.58
N GLY A 45 0.64 5.61 8.11
CA GLY A 45 0.70 6.84 8.89
C GLY A 45 1.02 8.06 8.03
N ASP A 46 0.75 9.22 8.60
CA ASP A 46 0.99 10.51 7.98
C ASP A 46 1.69 11.48 8.96
N PRO A 47 2.22 12.62 8.48
CA PRO A 47 2.94 13.58 9.31
C PRO A 47 2.15 14.14 10.49
N SER A 48 0.81 14.04 10.48
CA SER A 48 -0.04 14.57 11.55
C SER A 48 -0.03 13.69 12.80
N HIS A 49 0.39 12.43 12.67
CA HIS A 49 0.28 11.44 13.73
C HIS A 49 1.53 10.58 13.95
N ASP A 50 2.43 10.47 12.97
CA ASP A 50 3.62 9.64 13.11
C ASP A 50 4.80 10.38 13.79
N LYS A 51 5.71 9.59 14.38
CA LYS A 51 6.98 10.08 14.95
C LYS A 51 7.91 10.68 13.89
N ASP A 52 7.67 10.39 12.62
CA ASP A 52 8.35 11.03 11.50
C ASP A 52 7.42 12.09 10.86
N PRO A 53 7.52 13.36 11.29
CA PRO A 53 6.69 14.44 10.76
C PRO A 53 7.05 14.83 9.32
N GLN A 54 7.92 14.08 8.64
CA GLN A 54 8.44 14.42 7.32
C GLN A 54 7.90 13.54 6.20
N CYS A 55 7.15 12.48 6.49
CA CYS A 55 6.60 11.59 5.46
C CYS A 55 5.23 11.04 5.78
N TRP A 56 4.53 10.61 4.74
CA TRP A 56 3.50 9.59 4.89
C TRP A 56 4.04 8.25 4.43
N PHE A 57 3.46 7.17 4.95
CA PHE A 57 3.87 5.82 4.60
C PHE A 57 2.71 4.83 4.60
N VAL A 58 2.87 3.78 3.81
CA VAL A 58 2.02 2.57 3.87
C VAL A 58 2.94 1.36 3.87
N THR A 59 2.76 0.50 4.86
CA THR A 59 3.43 -0.79 4.98
C THR A 59 2.44 -1.90 4.64
N TRP A 60 2.84 -2.80 3.75
CA TRP A 60 2.10 -4.01 3.44
C TRP A 60 2.96 -5.25 3.60
N GLN A 61 2.31 -6.40 3.66
CA GLN A 61 2.93 -7.71 3.54
C GLN A 61 2.25 -8.51 2.44
N LEU A 62 2.94 -9.55 1.98
CA LEU A 62 2.34 -10.51 1.06
C LEU A 62 1.45 -11.47 1.84
N LEU A 63 0.35 -11.89 1.24
CA LEU A 63 -0.42 -13.02 1.73
C LEU A 63 0.29 -14.34 1.36
N PRO A 64 0.18 -15.39 2.19
CA PRO A 64 0.68 -16.71 1.85
C PRO A 64 -0.13 -17.35 0.72
N TRP A 65 0.49 -18.28 -0.02
CA TRP A 65 -0.20 -19.07 -1.03
C TRP A 65 -1.41 -19.83 -0.47
N ALA A 66 -1.25 -20.45 0.70
CA ALA A 66 -2.29 -21.20 1.38
C ALA A 66 -2.86 -20.41 2.56
N PRO A 67 -4.19 -20.27 2.68
CA PRO A 67 -4.82 -19.65 3.85
C PRO A 67 -4.39 -20.35 5.15
N ASN A 68 -4.02 -19.58 6.17
CA ASN A 68 -3.57 -20.06 7.49
C ASN A 68 -2.20 -20.73 7.55
N MET A 69 -1.40 -20.68 6.49
CA MET A 69 -0.02 -21.18 6.50
C MET A 69 0.98 -20.04 6.36
N PRO A 70 2.19 -20.14 6.94
CA PRO A 70 3.17 -19.09 6.79
C PRO A 70 3.79 -19.10 5.38
N ILE A 71 4.18 -17.91 4.90
CA ILE A 71 4.97 -17.75 3.66
C ILE A 71 6.25 -18.60 3.69
N TYR A 72 6.85 -18.78 4.86
CA TYR A 72 8.04 -19.63 4.99
C TYR A 72 7.83 -21.07 4.53
N ASP A 73 6.65 -21.65 4.79
CA ASP A 73 6.36 -23.05 4.48
C ASP A 73 5.81 -23.23 3.05
N HIS A 74 5.04 -22.25 2.55
CA HIS A 74 4.27 -22.40 1.30
C HIS A 74 4.55 -21.33 0.24
N GLY A 75 5.49 -20.42 0.52
CA GLY A 75 5.78 -19.28 -0.33
C GLY A 75 4.70 -18.19 -0.29
N PRO A 76 4.99 -17.04 -0.91
CA PRO A 76 4.00 -15.98 -1.10
C PRO A 76 2.93 -16.42 -2.10
N HIS A 77 1.74 -15.83 -1.98
CA HIS A 77 0.74 -15.90 -3.03
C HIS A 77 1.33 -15.34 -4.33
N ARG A 78 1.10 -16.01 -5.45
CA ARG A 78 1.65 -15.62 -6.76
C ARG A 78 1.32 -14.17 -7.08
N ASP A 79 0.05 -13.81 -6.96
CA ASP A 79 -0.40 -12.46 -7.30
C ASP A 79 0.10 -11.42 -6.29
N ALA A 80 0.36 -11.81 -5.03
CA ALA A 80 0.97 -10.91 -4.05
C ALA A 80 2.39 -10.53 -4.45
N TRP A 81 3.15 -11.50 -4.95
CA TRP A 81 4.51 -11.27 -5.44
C TRP A 81 4.49 -10.33 -6.64
N ILE A 82 3.63 -10.59 -7.62
CA ILE A 82 3.52 -9.74 -8.83
C ILE A 82 3.02 -8.33 -8.47
N SER A 83 2.01 -8.19 -7.60
CA SER A 83 1.55 -6.89 -7.09
C SER A 83 2.67 -6.11 -6.39
N THR A 84 3.47 -6.81 -5.56
CA THR A 84 4.58 -6.19 -4.84
C THR A 84 5.69 -5.75 -5.78
N GLU A 85 6.10 -6.60 -6.73
CA GLU A 85 7.09 -6.23 -7.75
C GLU A 85 6.61 -5.02 -8.55
N TRP A 86 5.36 -5.02 -8.99
CA TRP A 86 4.77 -3.89 -9.71
C TRP A 86 4.81 -2.61 -8.86
N LEU A 87 4.43 -2.68 -7.57
CA LEU A 87 4.51 -1.55 -6.65
C LEU A 87 5.94 -1.06 -6.44
N ILE A 88 6.92 -1.97 -6.39
CA ILE A 88 8.34 -1.59 -6.32
C ILE A 88 8.71 -0.79 -7.56
N TRP A 89 8.44 -1.28 -8.76
CA TRP A 89 8.70 -0.53 -10.00
C TRP A 89 7.95 0.81 -10.03
N TYR A 90 6.68 0.82 -9.65
CA TYR A 90 5.88 2.04 -9.59
C TYR A 90 6.46 3.07 -8.60
N ALA A 91 6.87 2.63 -7.41
CA ALA A 91 7.38 3.50 -6.35
C ALA A 91 8.84 3.94 -6.56
N SER A 92 9.74 3.00 -6.87
CA SER A 92 11.19 3.24 -6.93
C SER A 92 11.65 3.86 -8.25
N ASP A 93 10.94 3.55 -9.33
CA ASP A 93 11.39 3.92 -10.68
C ASP A 93 10.64 5.14 -11.20
N ASN A 94 9.30 5.17 -11.13
CA ASN A 94 8.53 6.26 -11.74
C ASN A 94 8.68 7.58 -10.96
N TRP A 95 8.49 7.54 -9.64
CA TRP A 95 8.43 8.75 -8.83
C TRP A 95 9.78 9.46 -8.66
N PRO A 96 10.88 8.76 -8.29
CA PRO A 96 12.20 9.40 -8.22
C PRO A 96 12.67 9.96 -9.56
N LYS A 97 12.39 9.29 -10.69
CA LYS A 97 12.72 9.81 -12.03
C LYS A 97 11.89 11.05 -12.39
N ALA A 98 10.65 11.14 -11.92
CA ALA A 98 9.81 12.33 -12.02
C ALA A 98 10.21 13.45 -11.02
N GLY A 99 11.23 13.21 -10.19
CA GLY A 99 11.78 14.18 -9.24
C GLY A 99 11.07 14.22 -7.89
N TYR A 100 10.28 13.21 -7.55
CA TYR A 100 9.61 13.09 -6.25
C TYR A 100 10.48 12.36 -5.22
N ASP A 101 10.29 12.69 -3.94
CA ASP A 101 11.02 12.07 -2.84
C ASP A 101 10.27 10.86 -2.29
N VAL A 102 10.34 9.75 -3.02
CA VAL A 102 9.71 8.48 -2.65
C VAL A 102 10.80 7.43 -2.48
N GLU A 103 10.69 6.63 -1.43
CA GLU A 103 11.52 5.46 -1.21
C GLU A 103 10.66 4.24 -0.90
N ILE A 104 11.23 3.07 -1.20
CA ILE A 104 10.65 1.79 -0.83
C ILE A 104 11.64 1.03 0.05
N GLU A 105 11.16 0.58 1.19
CA GLU A 105 11.94 -0.10 2.21
C GLU A 105 11.41 -1.54 2.35
N PRO A 106 12.12 -2.54 1.81
CA PRO A 106 11.83 -3.93 2.12
C PRO A 106 12.35 -4.26 3.52
N TRP A 107 11.49 -4.85 4.35
CA TRP A 107 11.83 -5.30 5.68
C TRP A 107 11.44 -6.78 5.86
N SER A 108 12.41 -7.58 6.28
CA SER A 108 12.18 -8.95 6.72
C SER A 108 12.61 -9.04 8.19
N PRO A 109 11.72 -9.39 9.13
CA PRO A 109 12.17 -9.76 10.47
C PRO A 109 13.13 -10.96 10.37
N LEU A 110 13.98 -11.11 11.38
CA LEU A 110 14.83 -12.30 11.51
C LEU A 110 13.94 -13.55 11.48
N VAL A 111 14.39 -14.59 10.77
CA VAL A 111 13.60 -15.80 10.44
C VAL A 111 12.93 -16.43 11.68
N TRP A 112 13.54 -16.29 12.86
CA TRP A 112 13.11 -16.93 14.11
C TRP A 112 12.11 -16.09 14.93
N SER A 113 11.93 -14.80 14.60
CA SER A 113 10.98 -13.90 15.27
C SER A 113 9.67 -13.75 14.51
N SER A 114 9.49 -14.48 13.41
CA SER A 114 8.27 -14.42 12.62
C SER A 114 7.17 -15.26 13.24
N ALA A 115 6.10 -14.59 13.70
CA ALA A 115 4.81 -15.25 13.83
C ALA A 115 4.39 -15.76 12.45
N ARG A 116 3.62 -16.85 12.41
CA ARG A 116 3.21 -17.56 11.20
C ARG A 116 2.81 -16.59 10.06
N GLY A 117 3.69 -16.39 9.07
CA GLY A 117 3.36 -15.79 7.78
C GLY A 117 3.64 -14.30 7.61
N THR A 118 4.51 -13.68 8.42
CA THR A 118 4.77 -12.23 8.39
C THR A 118 6.12 -11.83 7.76
N ASN A 119 6.71 -12.65 6.89
CA ASN A 119 8.17 -12.65 6.74
C ASN A 119 8.70 -11.63 5.72
N ALA A 120 7.84 -10.96 4.94
CA ALA A 120 8.25 -9.90 4.03
C ALA A 120 7.25 -8.75 4.11
N GLN A 121 7.72 -7.64 4.66
CA GLN A 121 7.02 -6.37 4.68
C GLN A 121 7.71 -5.41 3.73
N PHE A 122 6.93 -4.52 3.16
CA PHE A 122 7.40 -3.47 2.26
C PHE A 122 6.74 -2.20 2.70
N THR A 123 7.51 -1.11 2.77
CA THR A 123 7.00 0.20 3.11
C THR A 123 7.30 1.16 1.99
N ILE A 124 6.28 1.81 1.45
CA ILE A 124 6.46 3.02 0.65
C ILE A 124 6.46 4.19 1.61
N ARG A 125 7.49 5.04 1.53
CA ARG A 125 7.57 6.32 2.23
C ARG A 125 7.66 7.43 1.19
N ALA A 126 6.84 8.45 1.34
CA ALA A 126 6.91 9.64 0.51
C ALA A 126 7.10 10.86 1.41
N TYR A 127 8.22 11.53 1.20
CA TYR A 127 8.62 12.65 2.03
C TYR A 127 7.92 13.93 1.58
N THR A 128 7.33 14.63 2.54
CA THR A 128 6.67 15.92 2.36
C THR A 128 7.55 17.09 2.75
N ASN A 129 8.58 16.87 3.57
CA ASN A 129 9.44 17.93 4.10
C ASN A 129 10.88 17.47 4.40
N ARG A 130 11.48 16.73 3.46
CA ARG A 130 12.91 16.34 3.53
C ARG A 130 13.73 17.28 2.63
N ASP A 131 14.86 17.77 3.12
CA ASP A 131 15.73 18.69 2.36
C ASP A 131 16.53 17.94 1.26
N THR A 132 15.83 17.52 0.20
CA THR A 132 16.39 16.75 -0.91
C THR A 132 16.30 17.47 -2.26
N ARG A 133 15.77 18.71 -2.28
CA ARG A 133 15.39 19.46 -3.51
C ARG A 133 14.39 18.72 -4.42
N ARG A 134 13.85 17.58 -3.97
CA ARG A 134 12.83 16.81 -4.68
C ARG A 134 11.43 17.31 -4.31
N LYS A 135 10.46 17.01 -5.16
CA LYS A 135 9.05 17.34 -4.95
C LYS A 135 8.46 16.43 -3.88
N ALA A 136 7.62 17.00 -3.03
CA ALA A 136 6.73 16.24 -2.17
C ALA A 136 5.67 15.53 -3.02
N LEU A 137 5.40 14.26 -2.70
CA LEU A 137 4.26 13.53 -3.27
C LEU A 137 3.16 13.50 -2.21
N THR A 138 1.95 13.94 -2.53
CA THR A 138 0.81 13.82 -1.62
C THR A 138 0.15 12.43 -1.74
N PRO A 139 -0.53 11.93 -0.69
CA PRO A 139 -1.30 10.69 -0.78
C PRO A 139 -2.32 10.72 -1.93
N PHE A 140 -3.02 11.85 -2.11
CA PHE A 140 -4.00 12.03 -3.18
C PHE A 140 -3.40 11.92 -4.60
N GLU A 141 -2.23 12.53 -4.83
CA GLU A 141 -1.53 12.39 -6.12
C GLU A 141 -1.07 10.95 -6.37
N PHE A 142 -0.59 10.28 -5.33
CA PHE A 142 -0.21 8.87 -5.41
C PHE A 142 -1.43 7.99 -5.75
N ASP A 143 -2.56 8.20 -5.08
CA ASP A 143 -3.81 7.45 -5.26
C ASP A 143 -4.32 7.55 -6.69
N ARG A 144 -4.40 8.79 -7.21
CA ARG A 144 -4.86 9.06 -8.58
C ARG A 144 -3.97 8.38 -9.60
N MET A 145 -2.65 8.50 -9.46
CA MET A 145 -1.72 7.89 -10.41
C MET A 145 -1.69 6.37 -10.27
N LEU A 146 -1.86 5.82 -9.07
CA LEU A 146 -1.89 4.37 -8.85
C LEU A 146 -3.04 3.74 -9.64
N ILE A 147 -4.24 4.32 -9.55
CA ILE A 147 -5.42 3.86 -10.29
C ILE A 147 -5.17 3.92 -11.80
N ILE A 148 -4.65 5.04 -12.31
CA ILE A 148 -4.37 5.21 -13.75
C ILE A 148 -3.34 4.17 -14.22
N PHE A 149 -2.18 4.10 -13.57
CA PHE A 149 -1.12 3.18 -13.98
C PHE A 149 -1.51 1.72 -13.82
N TRP A 150 -2.29 1.37 -12.81
CA TRP A 150 -2.76 -0.01 -12.67
C TRP A 150 -3.80 -0.38 -13.73
N ASN A 151 -4.70 0.52 -14.11
CA ASN A 151 -5.64 0.25 -15.20
C ASN A 151 -4.93 0.01 -16.53
N ASP A 152 -3.82 0.72 -16.79
CA ASP A 152 -3.07 0.59 -18.04
C ASP A 152 -2.05 -0.56 -18.03
N TYR A 153 -1.41 -0.83 -16.88
CA TYR A 153 -0.24 -1.71 -16.77
C TYR A 153 -0.30 -2.72 -15.62
N GLY A 154 -1.39 -2.76 -14.86
CA GLY A 154 -1.63 -3.75 -13.82
C GLY A 154 -1.84 -5.14 -14.42
N HIS A 155 -1.60 -6.18 -13.60
CA HIS A 155 -1.65 -7.56 -14.08
C HIS A 155 -3.02 -8.25 -13.88
N LEU A 156 -3.93 -7.59 -13.16
CA LEU A 156 -5.30 -8.04 -12.93
C LEU A 156 -6.25 -6.83 -12.96
N GLU A 157 -7.45 -7.03 -13.50
CA GLU A 157 -8.50 -6.02 -13.46
C GLU A 157 -9.01 -5.83 -12.03
N LEU A 158 -9.17 -4.56 -11.62
CA LEU A 158 -9.70 -4.18 -10.32
C LEU A 158 -10.89 -3.24 -10.50
N ASP A 159 -11.93 -3.48 -9.69
CA ASP A 159 -13.09 -2.59 -9.61
C ASP A 159 -12.89 -1.63 -8.45
N TRP A 160 -12.25 -0.49 -8.74
CA TRP A 160 -11.92 0.54 -7.76
C TRP A 160 -13.16 1.13 -7.06
N THR A 161 -14.34 1.06 -7.69
CA THR A 161 -15.59 1.62 -7.14
C THR A 161 -16.12 0.83 -5.94
N LYS A 162 -15.65 -0.41 -5.77
CA LYS A 162 -15.97 -1.25 -4.62
C LYS A 162 -15.14 -0.93 -3.38
N ILE A 163 -14.08 -0.13 -3.51
CA ILE A 163 -13.18 0.17 -2.40
C ILE A 163 -13.78 1.31 -1.56
N PRO A 164 -14.04 1.10 -0.25
CA PRO A 164 -14.63 2.12 0.60
C PRO A 164 -13.79 3.42 0.60
N GLY A 165 -14.45 4.57 0.43
CA GLY A 165 -13.77 5.86 0.43
C GLY A 165 -13.15 6.26 -0.92
N ILE A 166 -13.15 5.37 -1.91
CA ILE A 166 -12.85 5.69 -3.30
C ILE A 166 -14.20 5.93 -3.99
N ARG A 167 -14.63 7.20 -4.11
CA ARG A 167 -15.82 7.58 -4.90
C ARG A 167 -15.40 8.14 -6.25
N ASP A 168 -16.31 8.08 -7.21
CA ASP A 168 -16.21 8.39 -8.65
C ASP A 168 -15.40 9.67 -9.05
N GLY A 169 -15.11 10.56 -8.11
CA GLY A 169 -14.36 11.81 -8.32
C GLY A 169 -12.83 11.70 -8.46
N ILE A 170 -12.21 10.52 -8.32
CA ILE A 170 -10.79 10.34 -8.74
C ILE A 170 -10.70 10.12 -10.26
N VAL A 171 -11.77 9.58 -10.88
CA VAL A 171 -11.82 9.16 -12.30
C VAL A 171 -12.36 10.25 -13.23
N GLU A 172 -13.19 11.18 -12.75
CA GLU A 172 -13.85 12.22 -13.59
C GLU A 172 -12.90 13.20 -14.32
N SER A 173 -11.58 13.15 -14.10
CA SER A 173 -10.63 14.02 -14.82
C SER A 173 -9.97 13.39 -16.06
N VAL A 174 -10.29 12.14 -16.40
CA VAL A 174 -9.66 11.43 -17.54
C VAL A 174 -10.56 11.39 -18.78
N SER A 175 -11.89 11.56 -18.64
CA SER A 175 -12.82 11.50 -19.79
C SER A 175 -13.04 12.82 -20.53
N ASP A 176 -12.56 13.96 -20.01
CA ASP A 176 -12.78 15.27 -20.62
C ASP A 176 -11.61 15.76 -21.50
N ALA A 177 -10.66 14.87 -21.83
CA ALA A 177 -9.47 15.20 -22.62
C ALA A 177 -9.23 14.28 -23.83
N ALA A 178 -10.27 13.64 -24.37
CA ALA A 178 -10.22 12.90 -25.64
C ALA A 178 -10.98 13.63 -26.75
#